data_AF-A0A855K7Q2-F1
#
_entry.id   AF-A0A855K7Q2-F1
#
_cell.length_a   1.000
_cell.length_b   1.000
_cell.length_c   1.000
_cell.angle_alpha   90.00
_cell.angle_beta   90.00
_cell.angle_gamma   90.00
#
_symmetry.space_group_name_H-M   'P 1'
#
loop_
_entity.id
_entity.type
_entity.pdbx_description
1 polymer ?
#
loop_
_entity_poly.entity_id
_entity_poly.type
_entity_poly.pdbx_seq_one_letter_code
_entity_poly.pdbx_strand_id
1 'polypeptide(L)'
;FFAKSPVKRIGVARFLRNLLYAAGNSGDGDLRPHIEAHLDHADPVVRGAAVWALSRLLSPEAFGLLADQRAPAETDLDVQA
;
A
#
# COMPACT_ATOMS: atom_id res chain seq x y z
N PHE A 1 10.24 -19.13 -9.54
CA PHE A 1 9.43 -17.90 -9.40
C PHE A 1 8.63 -17.62 -10.69
N PHE A 2 7.29 -17.71 -10.62
CA PHE A 2 6.29 -17.18 -11.57
C PHE A 2 6.49 -17.29 -13.11
N ALA A 3 7.34 -18.19 -13.62
CA ALA A 3 7.56 -18.35 -15.06
C ALA A 3 6.26 -18.80 -15.76
N LYS A 4 5.85 -18.05 -16.79
CA LYS A 4 4.59 -18.18 -17.55
C LYS A 4 3.29 -17.82 -16.81
N SER A 5 3.36 -17.13 -15.67
CA SER A 5 2.16 -16.67 -14.94
C SER A 5 1.67 -15.28 -15.39
N PRO A 6 0.38 -14.95 -15.18
CA PRO A 6 -0.16 -13.60 -15.35
C PRO A 6 0.60 -12.54 -14.52
N VAL A 7 1.14 -12.92 -13.36
CA VAL A 7 1.97 -12.05 -12.51
C VAL A 7 3.21 -11.57 -13.26
N LYS A 8 3.87 -12.43 -14.06
CA LYS A 8 5.02 -12.01 -14.87
C LYS A 8 4.64 -10.99 -15.95
N ARG A 9 3.41 -11.06 -16.48
CA ARG A 9 2.92 -10.15 -17.53
C ARG A 9 2.67 -8.74 -17.00
N ILE A 10 2.06 -8.63 -15.82
CA ILE A 10 1.78 -7.33 -15.20
C ILE A 10 2.99 -6.83 -14.39
N GLY A 11 3.88 -7.70 -13.94
CA GLY A 11 5.01 -7.32 -13.07
C GLY A 11 4.62 -7.29 -11.59
N VAL A 12 5.62 -7.45 -10.73
CA VAL A 12 5.44 -7.65 -9.27
C VAL A 12 4.81 -6.43 -8.60
N ALA A 13 5.24 -5.22 -8.93
CA ALA A 13 4.69 -4.00 -8.33
C ALA A 13 3.18 -3.86 -8.58
N ARG A 14 2.72 -4.07 -9.81
CA ARG A 14 1.28 -4.04 -10.14
C ARG A 14 0.51 -5.19 -9.49
N PHE A 15 1.12 -6.36 -9.35
CA PHE A 15 0.52 -7.45 -8.60
C PHE A 15 0.34 -7.11 -7.11
N LEU A 16 1.39 -6.62 -6.44
CA LEU A 16 1.32 -6.18 -5.04
C LEU A 16 0.31 -5.06 -4.84
N ARG A 17 0.31 -4.05 -5.71
CA ARG A 17 -0.70 -2.99 -5.70
C ARG A 17 -2.12 -3.55 -5.77
N ASN A 18 -2.40 -4.52 -6.62
CA ASN A 18 -3.73 -5.15 -6.68
C ASN A 18 -4.10 -5.88 -5.38
N LEU A 19 -3.13 -6.55 -4.74
CA LEU A 19 -3.36 -7.21 -3.46
C LEU A 19 -3.66 -6.21 -2.34
N LEU A 20 -2.94 -5.08 -2.30
CA LEU A 20 -3.17 -4.01 -1.32
C LEU A 20 -4.55 -3.38 -1.51
N TYR A 21 -4.97 -3.14 -2.76
CA TYR A 21 -6.34 -2.71 -3.05
C TYR A 21 -7.38 -3.73 -2.56
N ALA A 22 -7.16 -5.02 -2.79
CA ALA A 22 -8.07 -6.06 -2.31
C ALA A 22 -8.13 -6.10 -0.78
N ALA A 23 -6.99 -5.96 -0.10
CA ALA A 23 -6.92 -5.89 1.36
C ALA A 23 -7.71 -4.68 1.91
N GLY A 24 -7.50 -3.48 1.37
CA GLY A 24 -8.26 -2.29 1.78
C GLY A 24 -9.77 -2.42 1.51
N ASN A 25 -10.16 -3.06 0.41
CA ASN A 25 -11.57 -3.31 0.08
C ASN A 25 -12.24 -4.33 1.00
N SER A 26 -11.48 -5.25 1.60
CA SER A 26 -12.02 -6.31 2.45
C SER A 26 -12.62 -5.77 3.76
N GLY A 27 -12.16 -4.61 4.23
CA GLY A 27 -12.51 -4.09 5.56
C GLY A 27 -11.88 -4.88 6.72
N ASP A 28 -11.03 -5.86 6.44
CA ASP A 28 -10.40 -6.71 7.44
C ASP A 28 -9.23 -5.99 8.12
N GLY A 29 -9.45 -5.58 9.37
CA GLY A 29 -8.46 -4.89 10.19
C GLY A 29 -7.23 -5.74 10.52
N ASP A 30 -7.32 -7.07 10.45
CA ASP A 30 -6.21 -7.97 10.75
C ASP A 30 -5.11 -7.92 9.66
N LEU A 31 -5.43 -7.36 8.49
CA LEU A 31 -4.46 -7.17 7.40
C LEU A 31 -3.56 -5.94 7.58
N ARG A 32 -3.86 -5.02 8.51
CA ARG A 32 -3.11 -3.77 8.69
C ARG A 32 -1.60 -3.97 8.85
N PRO A 33 -1.09 -4.89 9.70
CA PRO A 33 0.36 -5.08 9.85
C PRO A 33 1.05 -5.54 8.56
N HIS A 34 0.34 -6.30 7.73
CA HIS A 34 0.86 -6.74 6.42
C HIS A 34 0.90 -5.61 5.40
N ILE A 35 -0.06 -4.67 5.47
CA ILE A 35 -0.09 -3.49 4.60
C ILE A 35 0.98 -2.48 5.03
N GLU A 36 1.16 -2.24 6.33
CA GLU A 36 2.17 -1.32 6.87
C GLU A 36 3.60 -1.68 6.42
N ALA A 37 3.90 -2.98 6.29
CA ALA A 37 5.21 -3.45 5.79
C ALA A 37 5.53 -2.97 4.36
N HIS A 38 4.55 -2.49 3.60
CA HIS A 38 4.71 -2.00 2.23
C HIS A 38 4.87 -0.48 2.14
N LEU A 39 4.78 0.26 3.25
CA LEU A 39 4.99 1.71 3.28
C LEU A 39 6.42 2.11 2.92
N ASP A 40 7.40 1.22 3.12
CA ASP A 40 8.82 1.48 2.81
C ASP A 40 9.27 0.78 1.50
N HIS A 41 8.32 0.33 0.67
CA HIS A 41 8.62 -0.37 -0.57
C HIS A 41 9.33 0.55 -1.59
N ALA A 42 10.33 0.05 -2.31
CA ALA A 42 11.11 0.88 -3.25
C ALA A 42 10.28 1.48 -4.40
N ASP A 43 9.28 0.75 -4.89
CA ASP A 43 8.36 1.21 -5.93
C ASP A 43 7.22 2.07 -5.34
N PRO A 44 7.06 3.34 -5.77
CA PRO A 44 6.04 4.26 -5.25
C PRO A 44 4.61 3.79 -5.52
N VAL A 45 4.36 3.01 -6.58
CA VAL A 45 3.02 2.47 -6.88
C VAL A 45 2.56 1.53 -5.77
N VAL A 46 3.50 0.81 -5.15
CA VAL A 46 3.20 -0.08 -4.02
C VAL A 46 2.97 0.73 -2.74
N ARG A 47 3.80 1.75 -2.49
CA ARG A 47 3.64 2.63 -1.32
C ARG A 47 2.29 3.36 -1.34
N GLY A 48 1.93 3.98 -2.46
CA GLY A 48 0.64 4.65 -2.62
C GLY A 48 -0.55 3.69 -2.44
N ALA A 49 -0.45 2.46 -2.95
CA ALA A 49 -1.48 1.45 -2.72
C ALA A 49 -1.59 1.03 -1.24
N ALA A 50 -0.48 0.97 -0.50
CA ALA A 50 -0.47 0.69 0.93
C ALA A 50 -1.10 1.83 1.74
N VAL A 51 -0.75 3.09 1.43
CA VAL A 51 -1.37 4.28 2.03
C VAL A 51 -2.88 4.28 1.80
N TRP A 52 -3.31 4.02 0.56
CA TRP A 52 -4.73 3.91 0.23
C TRP A 52 -5.42 2.79 1.03
N ALA A 53 -4.80 1.61 1.13
CA ALA A 53 -5.40 0.50 1.86
C ALA A 53 -5.53 0.80 3.37
N LEU A 54 -4.53 1.45 3.98
CA LEU A 54 -4.59 1.88 5.37
C LEU A 54 -5.65 2.95 5.61
N SER A 55 -5.87 3.88 4.67
CA SER A 55 -6.95 4.88 4.80
C SER A 55 -8.35 4.26 4.83
N ARG A 56 -8.52 3.06 4.25
CA ARG A 56 -9.76 2.28 4.31
C ARG A 56 -9.95 1.54 5.62
N LEU A 57 -8.85 1.11 6.24
CA LEU A 57 -8.88 0.21 7.39
C LEU A 57 -8.66 0.91 8.72
N LEU A 58 -8.03 2.08 8.76
CA LEU A 58 -7.79 2.86 9.96
C LEU A 58 -8.92 3.85 10.23
N SER A 59 -9.06 4.27 11.49
CA SER A 59 -9.87 5.45 11.81
C SER A 59 -9.22 6.70 11.22
N PRO A 60 -9.99 7.79 10.96
CA PRO A 60 -9.43 9.05 10.47
C PRO A 60 -8.30 9.58 11.36
N GLU A 61 -8.42 9.43 12.68
CA GLU A 61 -7.40 9.84 13.66
C GLU A 61 -6.12 9.02 13.53
N ALA A 62 -6.23 7.69 13.49
CA ALA A 62 -5.07 6.81 13.35
C ALA A 62 -4.36 7.00 11.99
N PHE A 63 -5.14 7.24 10.93
CA PHE A 63 -4.58 7.54 9.62
C PHE A 63 -3.86 8.89 9.59
N GLY A 64 -4.42 9.92 10.24
CA GLY A 64 -3.77 11.24 10.37
C GLY A 64 -2.42 11.14 11.09
N LEU A 65 -2.35 10.42 12.21
CA LEU A 65 -1.09 10.19 12.94
C LEU A 65 -0.04 9.47 12.09
N LEU A 66 -0.46 8.49 11.28
CA LEU A 66 0.43 7.79 10.37
C LEU A 66 0.95 8.73 9.27
N ALA A 67 0.08 9.56 8.69
CA ALA A 67 0.44 10.53 7.67
C ALA A 67 1.47 11.54 8.20
N ASP A 68 1.25 12.09 9.40
CA ASP A 68 2.19 13.02 10.05
C ASP A 68 3.57 12.40 10.27
N GLN A 69 3.62 11.12 10.61
CA GLN A 69 4.89 10.39 10.82
C GLN A 69 5.63 10.09 9.53
N ARG A 70 4.93 9.84 8.41
CA ARG A 70 5.50 9.30 7.18
C ARG A 70 5.66 10.31 6.05
N ALA A 71 4.79 11.32 5.98
CA ALA A 71 4.83 12.34 4.92
C ALA A 71 6.20 13.04 4.77
N PRO A 72 6.96 13.35 5.85
CA PRO A 72 8.28 13.99 5.71
C PRO A 72 9.33 13.12 4.97
N ALA A 73 9.16 11.80 4.98
CA ALA A 73 10.11 10.86 4.38
C ALA A 73 9.72 10.42 2.96
N GLU A 74 8.45 10.60 2.57
CA GLU A 74 8.02 10.31 1.20
C GLU A 74 8.52 11.40 0.25
N THR A 75 9.06 10.99 -0.88
CA THR A 75 9.64 11.89 -1.91
C THR A 75 8.85 11.89 -3.21
N ASP A 76 7.97 10.91 -3.40
CA ASP A 76 7.15 10.77 -4.59
C ASP A 76 5.86 11.58 -4.46
N LEU A 77 5.63 12.50 -5.41
CA LEU A 77 4.51 13.43 -5.37
C LEU A 77 3.16 12.72 -5.53
N ASP A 78 3.10 11.61 -6.26
CA ASP A 78 1.85 10.88 -6.47
C ASP A 78 1.43 10.10 -5.21
N VAL A 79 2.38 9.82 -4.31
CA VAL A 79 2.11 9.17 -3.01
C VAL A 79 1.72 10.19 -1.94
N GLN A 80 2.19 11.43 -2.05
CA GLN A 80 1.87 12.52 -1.13
C GLN A 80 0.48 13.15 -1.34
N ALA A 81 -0.09 13.01 -2.54
CA ALA A 81 -1.37 13.62 -2.96
C ALA A 81 -2.59 12.91 -2.38
#